data_AF-A0A3M3Z4E3-F1
#
_entry.id   AF-A0A3M3Z4E3-F1
#
_cell.length_a   1.000
_cell.length_b   1.000
_cell.length_c   1.000
_cell.angle_alpha   90.00
_cell.angle_beta   90.00
_cell.angle_gamma   90.00
#
_symmetry.space_group_name_H-M   'P 1'
#
loop_
_entity.id
_entity.type
_entity.pdbx_description
1 polymer ?
#
loop_
_entity_poly.entity_id
_entity_poly.type
_entity_poly.pdbx_seq_one_letter_code
_entity_poly.pdbx_strand_id
1 'polypeptide(L)' 'AVALKGGRIHYDGLAKDLSKQFLNDLYGADEDASLMITERSRRVRQTSRLTLAKV' A
#
# COMPACT_ATOMS: atom_id res chain seq x y z
N ALA A 1 8.30 3.74 -11.58
CA ALA A 1 8.18 3.54 -10.12
C ALA A 1 6.78 3.01 -9.85
N VAL A 2 6.65 2.07 -8.91
CA VAL A 2 5.38 1.38 -8.67
C VAL A 2 5.03 1.41 -7.18
N ALA A 3 3.76 1.62 -6.85
CA ALA A 3 3.25 1.54 -5.48
C ALA A 3 2.24 0.40 -5.36
N LEU A 4 2.37 -0.39 -4.30
CA LEU A 4 1.60 -1.60 -4.09
C LEU A 4 0.72 -1.48 -2.85
N LYS A 5 -0.58 -1.78 -2.97
CA LYS A 5 -1.48 -1.90 -1.82
C LYS A 5 -2.24 -3.21 -1.94
N GLY A 6 -2.19 -4.04 -0.88
CA GLY A 6 -2.83 -5.36 -0.88
C GLY A 6 -2.34 -6.31 -1.98
N GLY A 7 -1.08 -6.22 -2.39
CA GLY A 7 -0.49 -7.05 -3.45
C GLY A 7 -0.90 -6.66 -4.88
N ARG A 8 -1.54 -5.51 -5.06
CA ARG A 8 -1.93 -4.95 -6.37
C ARG A 8 -1.16 -3.68 -6.63
N ILE A 9 -0.89 -3.39 -7.90
CA ILE A 9 -0.33 -2.11 -8.32
C ILE A 9 -1.45 -1.07 -8.26
N HIS A 10 -1.27 -0.06 -7.42
CA HIS A 10 -2.19 1.07 -7.30
C HIS A 10 -1.64 2.35 -7.96
N TYR A 11 -0.34 2.35 -8.27
CA TYR A 11 0.30 3.41 -9.04
C TYR A 11 1.44 2.82 -9.87
N ASP A 12 1.51 3.24 -11.12
CA ASP A 12 2.62 2.97 -12.03
C ASP A 12 2.94 4.24 -12.83
N GLY A 13 4.11 4.83 -12.57
CA GLY A 13 4.49 6.11 -13.15
C GLY A 13 5.87 6.61 -12.70
N LEU A 14 6.09 7.92 -12.72
CA LEU A 14 7.39 8.51 -12.43
C LEU A 14 7.66 8.57 -10.92
N ALA A 15 8.91 8.30 -10.52
CA ALA A 15 9.29 8.30 -9.10
C ALA A 15 9.06 9.65 -8.41
N LYS A 16 9.13 10.74 -9.17
CA LYS A 16 8.92 12.11 -8.66
C LYS A 16 7.49 12.36 -8.18
N ASP A 17 6.52 11.56 -8.63
CA ASP A 17 5.12 11.72 -8.26
C ASP A 17 4.79 10.95 -6.96
N LEU A 18 5.70 10.10 -6.47
CA LEU A 18 5.59 9.39 -5.19
C LEU A 18 5.96 10.33 -4.02
N SER A 19 5.18 11.39 -3.85
CA SER A 19 5.33 12.32 -2.73
C SER A 19 4.89 11.67 -1.40
N LYS A 20 5.35 12.23 -0.27
CA LYS A 20 4.89 11.77 1.05
C LYS A 20 3.36 11.86 1.18
N GLN A 21 2.78 12.97 0.72
CA GLN A 21 1.33 13.19 0.71
C GLN A 21 0.61 12.07 -0.06
N PHE A 22 1.08 11.78 -1.28
CA PHE A 22 0.50 10.73 -2.11
C PHE A 22 0.57 9.35 -1.45
N LEU A 23 1.69 9.03 -0.82
CA LEU A 23 1.85 7.76 -0.10
C LEU A 23 0.95 7.70 1.14
N ASN A 24 0.79 8.82 1.87
CA ASN A 24 -0.12 8.92 3.00
C ASN A 24 -1.57 8.70 2.56
N ASP A 25 -2.01 9.35 1.49
CA ASP A 25 -3.35 9.15 0.90
C ASP A 25 -3.53 7.71 0.42
N LEU A 26 -2.52 7.15 -0.27
CA LEU A 26 -2.57 5.80 -0.81
C LEU A 26 -2.70 4.75 0.30
N TYR A 27 -1.92 4.88 1.37
CA TYR A 27 -1.93 3.92 2.47
C TYR A 27 -2.90 4.25 3.60
N GLY A 28 -3.54 5.43 3.56
CA GLY A 28 -4.44 5.91 4.61
C GLY A 28 -3.72 6.23 5.91
N ALA A 29 -2.49 6.73 5.83
CA ALA A 29 -1.79 7.24 6.99
C ALA A 29 -2.30 8.66 7.27
N ASP A 30 -3.03 8.83 8.38
CA ASP A 30 -3.46 10.15 8.84
C ASP A 30 -2.23 10.92 9.34
N GLU A 31 -2.03 12.15 8.86
CA GLU A 31 -0.85 12.95 9.25
C GLU A 31 -0.91 13.39 10.72
N ASP A 32 -2.10 13.39 11.32
CA ASP A 32 -2.34 13.66 12.74
C ASP A 32 -2.29 12.38 13.60
N ALA A 33 -2.20 11.20 12.97
CA ALA A 33 -1.95 9.95 13.67
C ALA A 33 -0.50 9.89 14.14
N SER A 34 -0.24 10.56 15.26
CA SER A 34 0.88 10.26 16.16
C SER A 34 1.05 8.74 16.25
N LEU A 35 2.28 8.26 16.07
CA LEU A 35 2.71 6.87 15.88
C LEU A 35 2.38 5.91 17.05
N MET A 36 1.12 5.85 17.47
CA MET A 36 0.55 4.80 18.30
C MET A 36 0.36 3.58 17.41
N ILE A 37 1.48 2.97 17.00
CA ILE A 37 1.53 1.65 16.38
C ILE A 37 1.18 0.64 17.48
N THR A 38 -0.07 0.61 17.92
CA THR A 38 -0.59 -0.42 18.82
C THR A 38 -1.41 -1.41 17.99
N GLU A 39 -0.75 -2.51 17.65
CA GLU A 39 -1.33 -3.87 17.53
C GLU A 39 -2.62 -4.13 16.72
N ARG A 40 -3.16 -3.20 15.90
CA ARG A 40 -4.45 -3.46 15.21
C ARG A 40 -4.37 -3.98 13.77
N SER A 41 -3.20 -3.96 13.12
CA SER A 41 -3.09 -4.41 11.72
C SER A 41 -2.93 -5.92 11.52
N ARG A 42 -3.07 -6.74 12.58
CA ARG A 42 -2.90 -8.21 12.52
C ARG A 42 -4.14 -8.99 12.05
N ARG A 43 -5.14 -8.34 11.46
CA ARG A 43 -6.27 -8.99 10.77
C ARG A 43 -6.48 -8.20 9.50
N VAL A 44 -5.94 -8.58 8.35
CA VAL A 44 -6.57 -9.53 7.44
C VAL A 44 -5.48 -10.28 6.66
N ARG A 45 -5.09 -11.44 7.17
CA ARG A 45 -4.41 -12.48 6.39
C ARG A 45 -5.51 -13.29 5.71
N GLN A 46 -5.92 -12.90 4.52
CA GLN A 46 -6.68 -13.79 3.63
C GLN A 46 -5.86 -14.00 2.37
N THR A 47 -5.32 -15.20 2.26
CA THR A 47 -4.38 -15.63 1.22
C THR A 47 -5.13 -15.81 -0.10
N SER A 48 -5.16 -14.80 -0.94
CA SER A 48 -5.61 -14.93 -2.33
C SER A 48 -4.47 -15.51 -3.16
N ARG A 49 -4.56 -16.79 -3.49
CA ARG A 49 -3.54 -17.53 -4.25
C ARG A 49 -3.63 -17.13 -5.73
N LEU A 50 -2.70 -16.31 -6.20
CA LEU A 50 -2.64 -15.86 -7.60
C LEU A 50 -1.83 -16.85 -8.44
N THR A 51 -2.40 -17.31 -9.55
CA THR A 51 -1.74 -18.16 -10.55
C THR A 51 -1.16 -17.32 -11.69
N LEU A 52 0.02 -17.72 -12.19
CA LEU A 52 0.78 -17.05 -13.24
C LEU A 52 0.07 -17.16 -14.60
N ALA A 53 -0.22 -16.04 -15.26
CA ALA A 53 -0.69 -16.03 -16.64
C ALA A 53 0.50 -16.36 -17.56
N LYS A 54 0.29 -17.33 -18.45
CA LYS A 54 1.33 -17.83 -19.37
C LYS A 54 1.48 -16.90 -20.56
N VAL A 55 2.74 -16.64 -20.94
CA VAL A 55 3.15 -15.86 -22.12
C VAL A 55 3.08 -16.72 -23.37
#